data_AF-A0A973QQN3-F1
#
_entry.id   AF-A0A973QQN3-F1
#
_cell.length_a   1.000
_cell.length_b   1.000
_cell.length_c   1.000
_cell.angle_alpha   90.00
_cell.angle_beta   90.00
_cell.angle_gamma   90.00
#
_symmetry.space_group_name_H-M   'P 1'
#
loop_
_entity.id
_entity.type
_entity.pdbx_description
1 polymer ?
#
loop_
_entity_poly.entity_id
_entity_poly.type
_entity_poly.pdbx_seq_one_letter_code
_entity_poly.pdbx_strand_id
1 'polypeptide(L)'
;MSRYDWMADARCAQIDPDLWTADRPGNTYGDARIVCGRCPVRPECDAHAGALSSQDDIRLHGMWAGRAPRQRSTTRHPDTERTAA
;
A
#
# COMPACT_ATOMS: atom_id res chain seq x y z
N MET A 1 -18.14 6.31 14.46
CA MET A 1 -16.81 5.83 14.03
C MET A 1 -16.96 5.29 12.63
N SER A 2 -16.31 5.94 11.67
CA SER A 2 -16.42 5.58 10.25
C SER A 2 -15.50 4.40 9.96
N ARG A 3 -15.80 3.61 8.92
CA ARG A 3 -14.91 2.52 8.45
C ARG A 3 -13.52 2.98 7.99
N TYR A 4 -13.28 4.29 8.03
CA TYR A 4 -12.08 4.98 7.58
C TYR A 4 -11.30 5.65 8.70
N ASP A 5 -11.70 5.47 9.97
CA ASP A 5 -11.02 6.13 11.10
C ASP A 5 -9.53 5.73 11.16
N TRP A 6 -9.19 4.50 10.75
CA TRP A 6 -7.80 4.03 10.64
C TRP A 6 -6.94 4.83 9.64
N MET A 7 -7.55 5.48 8.64
CA MET A 7 -6.77 6.27 7.67
C MET A 7 -6.14 7.51 8.32
N ALA A 8 -6.68 7.98 9.46
CA ALA A 8 -6.12 9.12 10.18
C ALA A 8 -4.71 8.83 10.73
N ASP A 9 -4.41 7.57 11.06
CA ASP A 9 -3.12 7.13 11.59
C ASP A 9 -2.14 6.66 10.50
N ALA A 10 -2.51 6.82 9.23
CA ALA A 10 -1.68 6.39 8.12
C ALA A 10 -0.43 7.27 7.95
N ARG A 11 0.74 6.63 8.01
CA ARG A 11 2.03 7.33 7.79
C ARG A 11 2.19 7.88 6.39
N CYS A 12 1.53 7.29 5.38
CA CYS A 12 1.61 7.77 4.00
C CYS A 12 1.10 9.22 3.86
N ALA A 13 0.14 9.65 4.68
CA ALA A 13 -0.36 11.03 4.67
C ALA A 13 0.65 12.05 5.23
N GLN A 14 1.72 11.60 5.88
CA GLN A 14 2.75 12.44 6.50
C GLN A 14 3.99 12.61 5.60
N ILE A 15 4.01 11.97 4.43
CA ILE A 15 5.17 11.94 3.54
C ILE A 15 4.73 12.33 2.13
N ASP A 16 5.69 12.77 1.33
CA ASP A 16 5.48 13.23 -0.05
C ASP A 16 4.59 12.25 -0.85
N PRO A 17 3.44 12.70 -1.39
CA PRO A 17 2.55 11.89 -2.21
C PRO A 17 3.22 11.31 -3.46
N ASP A 18 4.25 11.97 -4.00
CA ASP A 18 4.95 11.53 -5.21
C ASP A 18 5.72 10.22 -5.00
N LEU A 19 6.07 9.87 -3.76
CA LEU A 19 6.73 8.59 -3.46
C LEU A 19 5.79 7.39 -3.69
N TRP A 20 4.48 7.62 -3.67
CA TRP A 20 3.47 6.57 -3.79
C TRP A 20 3.03 6.33 -5.23
N THR A 21 3.46 7.16 -6.18
CA THR A 21 3.11 7.06 -7.61
C THR A 21 4.35 6.74 -8.46
N ALA A 22 4.16 5.96 -9.53
CA ALA A 22 5.25 5.58 -10.44
C ALA A 22 5.43 6.55 -11.62
N ASP A 23 4.78 7.72 -11.59
CA ASP A 23 4.69 8.62 -12.75
C ASP A 23 6.01 9.36 -13.03
N ARG A 24 6.96 9.31 -12.09
CA ARG A 24 8.27 9.97 -12.20
C ARG A 24 9.32 8.99 -12.75
N PRO A 25 9.99 9.30 -13.88
CA PRO A 25 11.07 8.46 -14.39
C PRO A 25 12.23 8.42 -13.39
N GLY A 26 12.60 7.21 -12.97
CA GLY A 26 13.61 6.97 -11.93
C GLY A 26 13.06 6.85 -10.51
N ASN A 27 11.77 7.16 -10.27
CA ASN A 27 11.14 6.95 -8.98
C ASN A 27 10.86 5.46 -8.78
N THR A 28 11.44 4.89 -7.74
CA THR A 28 11.18 3.50 -7.35
C THR A 28 10.40 3.48 -6.05
N TYR A 29 9.58 2.46 -5.90
CA TYR A 29 8.82 2.18 -4.68
C TYR A 29 9.70 1.80 -3.46
N GLY A 30 11.02 2.08 -3.49
CA GLY A 30 11.95 1.75 -2.41
C GLY A 30 11.66 2.52 -1.13
N ASP A 31 11.67 3.86 -1.22
CA ASP A 31 11.42 4.71 -0.06
C ASP A 31 10.00 4.55 0.48
N ALA A 32 9.02 4.46 -0.42
CA ALA A 32 7.63 4.17 -0.04
C ALA A 32 7.50 2.83 0.70
N ARG A 33 8.27 1.79 0.33
CA ARG A 33 8.26 0.50 1.05
C ARG A 33 8.79 0.64 2.47
N ILE A 34 9.88 1.37 2.67
CA ILE A 34 10.46 1.60 4.01
C ILE A 34 9.43 2.27 4.91
N VAL A 35 8.74 3.29 4.38
CA VAL A 35 7.69 4.01 5.10
C VAL A 35 6.50 3.10 5.39
N CYS A 36 6.02 2.38 4.37
CA CYS A 36 4.84 1.53 4.49
C CYS A 36 5.07 0.39 5.48
N GLY A 37 6.27 -0.17 5.55
CA GLY A 37 6.65 -1.20 6.51
C GLY A 37 6.65 -0.73 7.97
N ARG A 38 6.68 0.58 8.23
CA ARG A 38 6.57 1.19 9.56
C ARG A 38 5.19 1.78 9.85
N CYS A 39 4.23 1.61 8.94
CA CYS A 39 2.89 2.14 9.08
C CYS A 39 2.07 1.31 10.08
N PRO A 40 1.47 1.90 11.13
CA PRO A 40 0.73 1.14 12.15
C PRO A 40 -0.54 0.50 11.59
N VAL A 41 -1.13 1.12 10.55
CA VAL A 41 -2.41 0.71 9.96
C VAL A 41 -2.25 -0.15 8.71
N ARG A 42 -1.09 -0.81 8.59
CA ARG A 42 -0.78 -1.68 7.44
C ARG A 42 -1.78 -2.83 7.28
N PRO A 43 -2.23 -3.52 8.35
CA PRO A 43 -3.24 -4.58 8.24
C PRO A 43 -4.60 -4.08 7.70
N GLU A 44 -5.06 -2.93 8.17
CA GLU A 44 -6.31 -2.30 7.75
C GLU A 44 -6.21 -1.82 6.30
N CYS A 45 -5.06 -1.23 5.93
CA CYS A 45 -4.75 -0.85 4.56
C CYS A 45 -4.76 -2.06 3.62
N ASP A 46 -4.25 -3.21 4.07
CA ASP A 46 -4.23 -4.45 3.30
C ASP A 46 -5.64 -4.97 3.03
N ALA A 47 -6.44 -5.08 4.09
CA ALA A 47 -7.84 -5.50 3.99
C ALA A 47 -8.65 -4.56 3.09
N HIS A 48 -8.43 -3.25 3.21
CA HIS A 48 -9.09 -2.25 2.38
C HIS A 48 -8.67 -2.34 0.92
N ALA A 49 -7.37 -2.44 0.63
CA ALA A 49 -6.86 -2.60 -0.72
C ALA A 49 -7.36 -3.89 -1.37
N GLY A 50 -7.45 -5.00 -0.61
CA GLY A 50 -8.04 -6.25 -1.07
C GLY A 50 -9.51 -6.08 -1.44
N ALA A 51 -10.31 -5.46 -0.57
CA ALA A 51 -11.72 -5.21 -0.82
C ALA A 51 -11.98 -4.30 -2.03
N LEU A 52 -11.11 -3.31 -2.28
CA LEU A 52 -11.18 -2.47 -3.48
C LEU A 52 -10.73 -3.23 -4.73
N SER A 53 -9.71 -4.09 -4.62
CA SER A 53 -9.22 -4.87 -5.75
C SER A 53 -10.18 -5.98 -6.21
N SER A 54 -11.15 -6.36 -5.37
CA SER A 54 -12.22 -7.31 -5.74
C SER A 54 -13.37 -6.66 -6.51
N GLN A 55 -13.34 -5.33 -6.73
CA GLN A 55 -14.36 -4.61 -7.49
C GLN A 55 -13.87 -4.40 -8.92
N ASP A 56 -14.61 -4.90 -9.91
CA ASP A 56 -14.20 -4.87 -11.32
C ASP A 56 -14.00 -3.46 -11.89
N ASP A 57 -14.74 -2.48 -11.34
CA ASP A 57 -14.70 -1.08 -11.78
C ASP A 57 -13.58 -0.27 -11.13
N ILE A 58 -12.86 -0.82 -10.14
CA ILE A 58 -11.85 -0.10 -9.37
C ILE A 58 -10.46 -0.61 -9.69
N ARG A 59 -9.65 0.26 -10.31
CA ARG A 59 -8.20 0.03 -10.46
C ARG A 59 -7.43 0.84 -9.44
N LEU A 60 -6.68 0.14 -8.59
CA LEU A 60 -5.81 0.78 -7.64
C LEU A 60 -4.46 1.12 -8.28
N HIS A 61 -4.10 2.39 -8.25
CA HIS A 61 -2.80 2.91 -8.70
C HIS A 61 -1.82 2.99 -7.52
N GLY A 62 -0.53 3.23 -7.79
CA GLY A 62 0.48 3.46 -6.76
C GLY A 62 0.78 2.27 -5.84
N MET A 63 1.43 2.51 -4.70
CA MET A 63 1.64 1.47 -3.68
C MET A 63 0.55 1.46 -2.62
N TRP A 64 0.05 0.28 -2.27
CA TRP A 64 -0.90 0.06 -1.18
C TRP A 64 -0.44 -1.09 -0.30
N ALA A 65 -0.49 -0.94 1.02
CA ALA A 65 -0.13 -1.98 1.98
C ALA A 65 1.23 -2.67 1.69
N GLY A 66 2.23 -1.91 1.24
CA GLY A 66 3.57 -2.41 0.88
C GLY A 66 3.66 -3.06 -0.50
N ARG A 67 2.55 -3.15 -1.25
CA ARG A 67 2.48 -3.78 -2.57
C ARG A 67 2.33 -2.75 -3.69
N ALA A 68 3.20 -2.84 -4.67
CA ALA A 68 3.08 -2.09 -5.92
C ALA A 68 1.92 -2.64 -6.79
N PRO A 69 1.42 -1.90 -7.81
CA PRO A 69 0.32 -2.38 -8.65
C PRO A 69 0.60 -3.75 -9.27
N ARG A 70 1.83 -3.95 -9.77
CA ARG A 70 2.27 -5.23 -10.36
C ARG A 70 2.23 -6.41 -9.39
N GLN A 71 2.44 -6.18 -8.10
CA GLN A 71 2.40 -7.22 -7.06
C GLN A 71 0.98 -7.51 -6.57
N ARG A 72 0.00 -6.68 -6.93
CA ARG A 72 -1.42 -6.88 -6.58
C ARG A 72 -2.17 -7.67 -7.64
N SER A 73 -1.69 -7.64 -8.88
CA SER A 73 -2.31 -8.33 -10.04
C SER A 73 -2.12 -9.86 -10.05
N THR A 74 -1.21 -10.39 -9.24
CA THR A 74 -0.94 -11.83 -9.18
C THR A 74 -1.67 -12.44 -7.98
N THR A 75 -2.64 -13.30 -8.27
CA THR A 75 -3.35 -14.17 -7.33
C THR A 75 -2.47 -14.62 -6.16
N ARG A 76 -2.85 -14.18 -4.95
CA ARG A 76 -2.64 -14.83 -3.64
C ARG A 76 -1.33 -15.62 -3.47
N HIS A 77 -0.19 -14.94 -3.55
CA HIS A 77 0.97 -15.35 -2.76
C HIS A 77 0.96 -14.52 -1.47
N PRO A 78 0.89 -15.14 -0.28
CA PRO A 78 1.27 -14.41 0.93
C PRO A 78 2.73 -14.00 0.72
N ASP A 79 2.96 -12.70 0.54
CA ASP A 79 4.28 -12.11 0.69
C ASP A 79 4.63 -12.34 2.16
N THR A 80 5.27 -13.48 2.44
CA THR A 80 5.97 -13.74 3.69
C THR A 80 7.09 -12.71 3.74
N GLU A 81 6.75 -11.50 4.15
CA GLU A 81 7.71 -10.48 4.55
C GLU A 81 8.49 -11.07 5.72
N ARG A 82 9.63 -11.66 5.36
CA ARG A 82 10.90 -11.71 6.08
C ARG A 82 10.85 -10.82 7.33
N THR A 83 10.45 -11.43 8.44
CA THR A 83 10.78 -10.98 9.78
C THR A 83 12.30 -10.84 9.82
N ALA A 84 12.79 -9.62 9.63
CA ALA A 84 14.14 -9.26 9.98
C ALA A 84 14.20 -9.27 11.52
N ALA A 85 14.73 -10.37 12.05
CA ALA A 85 15.37 -10.39 13.35
C ALA A 85 16.70 -9.62 13.28
#